data_AF-A0A661CP22-F1
#
_entry.id   AF-A0A661CP22-F1
#
_cell.length_a   1.000
_cell.length_b   1.000
_cell.length_c   1.000
_cell.angle_alpha   90.00
_cell.angle_beta   90.00
_cell.angle_gamma   90.00
#
_symmetry.space_group_name_H-M   'P 1'
#
loop_
_entity.id
_entity.type
_entity.pdbx_description
1 polymer ?
#
loop_
_entity_poly.entity_id
_entity_poly.type
_entity_poly.pdbx_seq_one_letter_code
_entity_poly.pdbx_strand_id
1 'polypeptide(L)'
;MYFFDGKHHIVFQSYESKMEMKNALSKCSSDLILGENASPQTAFYSVNIHLGWNGQDCFGIGICSEEHGLKPQLLYQSDISQLLLGFNREVVAVGIEDPKIHFRIRLDSLFHSFFVMEKPKKRILIFHEIGVVALEDRDNELWEEEEELEDFVIEDFEITGNHHNLIFMDAPPVSLNFAQRIQGINELNNPIFF
;
A
#
# COMPACT_ATOMS: atom_id res chain seq x y z
N MET A 1 4.91 -7.27 -9.06
CA MET A 1 5.97 -6.54 -8.31
C MET A 1 6.50 -7.47 -7.23
N TYR A 2 7.79 -7.43 -6.92
CA TYR A 2 8.42 -8.30 -5.92
C TYR A 2 9.14 -7.47 -4.87
N PHE A 3 8.98 -7.83 -3.60
CA PHE A 3 9.68 -7.22 -2.48
C PHE A 3 10.36 -8.31 -1.62
N PHE A 4 11.59 -8.05 -1.20
CA PHE A 4 12.38 -8.96 -0.36
C PHE A 4 13.13 -8.17 0.71
N ASP A 5 12.96 -8.53 1.98
CA ASP A 5 13.67 -7.91 3.13
C ASP A 5 14.63 -8.88 3.85
N GLY A 6 14.91 -10.05 3.27
CA GLY A 6 15.71 -11.09 3.90
C GLY A 6 14.93 -12.09 4.74
N LYS A 7 13.67 -11.78 5.10
CA LYS A 7 12.79 -12.65 5.91
C LYS A 7 11.55 -13.06 5.14
N HIS A 8 11.03 -12.18 4.30
CA HIS A 8 9.78 -12.31 3.58
C HIS A 8 10.00 -12.07 2.10
N HIS A 9 9.29 -12.84 1.28
CA HIS A 9 9.19 -12.61 -0.14
C HIS A 9 7.73 -12.30 -0.49
N ILE A 10 7.47 -11.07 -0.94
CA ILE A 10 6.14 -10.57 -1.23
C ILE A 10 5.95 -10.46 -2.75
N VAL A 11 4.93 -11.12 -3.26
CA VAL A 11 4.58 -11.17 -4.69
C VAL A 11 3.23 -10.50 -4.92
N PHE A 12 3.21 -9.44 -5.73
CA PHE A 12 1.97 -8.79 -6.16
C PHE A 12 1.61 -9.15 -7.59
N GLN A 13 0.39 -9.66 -7.80
CA GLN A 13 -0.11 -10.16 -9.08
C GLN A 13 -1.56 -9.73 -9.34
N SER A 14 -1.91 -9.52 -10.62
CA SER A 14 -3.28 -9.31 -11.10
C SER A 14 -3.86 -10.55 -11.78
N TYR A 15 -5.18 -10.69 -11.78
CA TYR A 15 -5.90 -11.82 -12.38
C TYR A 15 -7.04 -11.35 -13.27
N GLU A 16 -7.42 -12.18 -14.24
CA GLU A 16 -8.53 -11.85 -15.15
C GLU A 16 -9.90 -12.05 -14.47
N SER A 17 -9.97 -12.87 -13.41
CA SER A 17 -11.21 -13.13 -12.70
C SER A 17 -11.04 -13.38 -11.20
N LYS A 18 -12.12 -13.16 -10.43
CA LYS A 18 -12.19 -13.51 -9.01
C LYS A 18 -11.87 -14.99 -8.76
N MET A 19 -12.30 -15.87 -9.66
CA MET A 19 -12.07 -17.30 -9.55
C MET A 19 -10.59 -17.65 -9.69
N GLU A 20 -9.88 -17.04 -10.64
CA GLU A 20 -8.44 -17.24 -10.79
C GLU A 20 -7.66 -16.74 -9.57
N MET A 21 -8.01 -15.56 -9.06
CA MET A 21 -7.43 -15.03 -7.83
C MET A 21 -7.65 -16.02 -6.67
N LYS A 22 -8.87 -16.51 -6.47
CA LYS A 22 -9.18 -17.51 -5.43
C LYS A 22 -8.41 -18.82 -5.61
N ASN A 23 -8.26 -19.30 -6.84
CA ASN A 23 -7.46 -20.49 -7.16
C ASN A 23 -5.96 -20.31 -6.91
N ALA A 24 -5.46 -19.07 -6.99
CA ALA A 24 -4.09 -18.76 -6.61
C ALA A 24 -3.93 -18.73 -5.09
N LEU A 25 -4.86 -18.08 -4.38
CA LEU A 25 -4.86 -17.98 -2.92
C LEU A 25 -5.02 -19.33 -2.22
N SER A 26 -5.78 -20.27 -2.81
CA SER A 26 -5.96 -21.62 -2.24
C SER A 26 -4.69 -22.46 -2.17
N LYS A 27 -3.59 -22.01 -2.78
CA LYS A 27 -2.25 -22.62 -2.67
C LYS A 27 -1.48 -22.14 -1.44
N CYS A 28 -1.95 -21.09 -0.78
CA CYS A 28 -1.35 -20.56 0.43
C CYS A 28 -1.93 -21.27 1.66
N SER A 29 -1.17 -21.32 2.75
CA SER A 29 -1.57 -21.98 4.00
C SER A 29 -2.70 -21.24 4.70
N SER A 30 -2.81 -19.93 4.45
CA SER A 30 -3.92 -19.08 4.88
C SER A 30 -4.16 -17.99 3.83
N ASP A 31 -5.39 -17.48 3.80
CA ASP A 31 -5.75 -16.36 2.95
C ASP A 31 -6.73 -15.38 3.60
N LEU A 32 -6.71 -14.14 3.11
CA LEU A 32 -7.61 -13.05 3.47
C LEU A 32 -8.09 -12.38 2.18
N ILE A 33 -9.39 -12.13 2.03
CA ILE A 33 -9.93 -11.40 0.88
C ILE A 33 -10.46 -10.04 1.32
N LEU A 34 -9.98 -9.00 0.66
CA LEU A 34 -10.33 -7.60 0.88
C LEU A 34 -11.21 -7.08 -0.27
N GLY A 35 -12.06 -6.09 0.02
CA GLY A 35 -12.90 -5.45 -0.98
C GLY A 35 -14.07 -6.31 -1.49
N GLU A 36 -14.47 -7.38 -0.79
CA GLU A 36 -15.57 -8.26 -1.25
C GLU A 36 -16.94 -7.59 -1.35
N ASN A 37 -17.10 -6.41 -0.76
CA ASN A 37 -18.31 -5.60 -0.84
C ASN A 37 -18.22 -4.50 -1.93
N ALA A 38 -17.10 -4.39 -2.64
CA ALA A 38 -16.96 -3.48 -3.77
C ALA A 38 -18.04 -3.78 -4.82
N SER A 39 -18.60 -2.73 -5.43
CA SER A 39 -19.66 -2.88 -6.41
C SER A 39 -19.57 -1.76 -7.46
N PRO A 40 -19.08 -2.07 -8.69
CA PRO A 40 -18.76 -3.39 -9.23
C PRO A 40 -17.38 -3.93 -8.83
N GLN A 41 -17.19 -5.26 -8.84
CA GLN A 41 -15.86 -5.89 -8.76
C GLN A 41 -15.35 -6.12 -10.18
N THR A 42 -14.50 -5.23 -10.66
CA THR A 42 -14.02 -5.24 -12.05
C THR A 42 -12.61 -5.79 -12.15
N ALA A 43 -11.81 -5.71 -11.08
CA ALA A 43 -10.43 -6.19 -11.07
C ALA A 43 -10.05 -6.97 -9.82
N PHE A 44 -9.09 -7.87 -9.98
CA PHE A 44 -8.71 -8.85 -8.97
C PHE A 44 -7.19 -8.92 -8.84
N TYR A 45 -6.71 -8.80 -7.61
CA TYR A 45 -5.28 -8.79 -7.30
C TYR A 45 -4.97 -9.72 -6.14
N SER A 46 -3.74 -10.20 -6.04
CA SER A 46 -3.24 -10.89 -4.86
C SER A 46 -1.90 -10.32 -4.40
N VAL A 47 -1.68 -10.43 -3.10
CA VAL A 47 -0.38 -10.30 -2.46
C VAL A 47 -0.07 -11.64 -1.79
N ASN A 48 0.91 -12.37 -2.30
CA ASN A 48 1.36 -13.61 -1.70
C ASN A 48 2.64 -13.34 -0.90
N ILE A 49 2.60 -13.62 0.39
CA ILE A 49 3.69 -13.39 1.33
C ILE A 49 4.25 -14.76 1.72
N HIS A 50 5.45 -15.08 1.25
CA HIS A 50 6.14 -16.30 1.62
C HIS A 50 6.90 -16.09 2.94
N LEU A 51 6.56 -16.91 3.92
CA LEU A 51 7.10 -16.87 5.28
C LEU A 51 8.27 -17.86 5.41
N GLY A 52 9.30 -17.44 6.15
CA GLY A 52 10.46 -18.28 6.45
C GLY A 52 11.39 -18.54 5.25
N TRP A 53 12.56 -19.13 5.55
CA TRP A 53 13.61 -19.38 4.54
C TRP A 53 13.32 -20.56 3.60
N ASN A 54 12.42 -21.46 4.00
CA ASN A 54 12.00 -22.61 3.22
C ASN A 54 10.84 -22.29 2.25
N GLY A 55 10.21 -21.12 2.38
CA GLY A 55 9.15 -20.63 1.48
C GLY A 55 7.91 -21.52 1.40
N GLN A 56 7.75 -22.45 2.35
CA GLN A 56 6.64 -23.42 2.36
C GLN A 56 5.36 -22.83 2.93
N ASP A 57 5.47 -21.91 3.89
CA ASP A 57 4.32 -21.20 4.43
C ASP A 57 4.07 -19.96 3.58
N CYS A 58 2.83 -19.82 3.10
CA CYS A 58 2.39 -18.66 2.32
C CYS A 58 1.14 -18.10 2.96
N PHE A 59 1.10 -16.78 3.15
CA PHE A 59 -0.12 -16.04 3.44
C PHE A 59 -0.53 -15.23 2.21
N GLY A 60 -1.72 -15.48 1.69
CA GLY A 60 -2.27 -14.80 0.52
C GLY A 60 -3.29 -13.72 0.89
N ILE A 61 -3.19 -12.53 0.31
CA ILE A 61 -4.18 -11.47 0.46
C ILE A 61 -4.81 -11.21 -0.91
N GLY A 62 -6.08 -11.55 -1.10
CA GLY A 62 -6.87 -11.20 -2.27
C GLY A 62 -7.44 -9.78 -2.16
N ILE A 63 -7.51 -9.05 -3.27
CA ILE A 63 -8.08 -7.70 -3.33
C ILE A 63 -9.06 -7.65 -4.49
N CYS A 64 -10.34 -7.41 -4.18
CA CYS A 64 -11.37 -7.06 -5.14
C CYS A 64 -11.43 -5.54 -5.30
N SER A 65 -11.16 -5.05 -6.51
CA SER A 65 -11.10 -3.62 -6.84
C SER A 65 -12.24 -3.21 -7.77
N GLU A 66 -12.71 -1.98 -7.61
CA GLU A 66 -13.67 -1.30 -8.50
C GLU A 66 -13.00 -0.78 -9.79
N GLU A 67 -11.66 -0.70 -9.79
CA GLU A 67 -10.80 -0.30 -10.92
C GLU A 67 -11.30 0.92 -11.72
N HIS A 68 -11.55 2.02 -11.00
CA HIS A 68 -11.83 3.34 -11.58
C HIS A 68 -10.57 4.04 -12.14
N GLY A 69 -9.67 3.27 -12.77
CA GLY A 69 -8.37 3.76 -13.25
C GLY A 69 -7.25 3.76 -12.21
N LEU A 70 -7.56 3.49 -10.94
CA LEU A 70 -6.59 3.38 -9.85
C LEU A 70 -6.35 1.91 -9.47
N LYS A 71 -5.07 1.54 -9.33
CA LYS A 71 -4.64 0.19 -8.94
C LYS A 71 -4.34 0.15 -7.45
N PRO A 72 -4.56 -1.01 -6.78
CA PRO A 72 -4.12 -1.18 -5.40
C PRO A 72 -2.63 -0.87 -5.25
N GLN A 73 -2.27 -0.21 -4.16
CA GLN A 73 -0.88 -0.01 -3.76
C GLN A 73 -0.56 -0.70 -2.45
N LEU A 74 0.72 -1.00 -2.28
CA LEU A 74 1.28 -1.72 -1.16
C LEU A 74 2.37 -0.88 -0.53
N LEU A 75 2.35 -0.76 0.80
CA LEU A 75 3.43 -0.19 1.56
C LEU A 75 3.81 -1.16 2.68
N TYR A 76 5.03 -1.70 2.59
CA TYR A 76 5.55 -2.62 3.60
C TYR A 76 6.32 -1.85 4.69
N GLN A 77 5.97 -2.13 5.94
CA GLN A 77 6.60 -1.58 7.14
C GLN A 77 7.38 -2.69 7.85
N SER A 78 8.67 -2.79 7.52
CA SER A 78 9.56 -3.86 8.01
C SER A 78 9.82 -3.82 9.51
N ASP A 79 9.80 -2.63 10.10
CA ASP A 79 9.99 -2.36 11.53
C ASP A 79 8.93 -3.04 12.40
N ILE A 80 7.70 -3.12 11.89
CA ILE A 80 6.55 -3.69 12.60
C ILE A 80 5.95 -4.91 11.89
N SER A 81 6.62 -5.42 10.85
CA SER A 81 6.19 -6.57 10.04
C SER A 81 4.73 -6.47 9.58
N GLN A 82 4.39 -5.32 8.99
CA GLN A 82 3.03 -4.99 8.57
C GLN A 82 3.00 -4.59 7.09
N LEU A 83 1.90 -4.92 6.43
CA LEU A 83 1.62 -4.48 5.07
C LEU A 83 0.38 -3.57 5.06
N LEU A 84 0.55 -2.35 4.58
CA LEU A 84 -0.55 -1.45 4.25
C LEU A 84 -0.98 -1.69 2.80
N LEU A 85 -2.27 -1.87 2.60
CA LEU A 85 -2.91 -2.05 1.31
C LEU A 85 -3.92 -0.92 1.11
N GLY A 86 -3.68 -0.08 0.10
CA GLY A 86 -4.61 0.97 -0.29
C GLY A 86 -5.31 0.59 -1.59
N PHE A 87 -6.64 0.61 -1.59
CA PHE A 87 -7.48 0.22 -2.73
C PHE A 87 -8.91 0.74 -2.55
N ASN A 88 -9.65 0.92 -3.65
CA ASN A 88 -11.01 1.50 -3.62
C ASN A 88 -11.04 2.74 -2.73
N ARG A 89 -11.90 2.80 -1.71
CA ARG A 89 -11.95 3.89 -0.72
C ARG A 89 -11.45 3.44 0.65
N GLU A 90 -10.43 2.60 0.70
CA GLU A 90 -9.97 2.01 1.95
C GLU A 90 -8.45 1.88 2.00
N VAL A 91 -7.90 2.01 3.22
CA VAL A 91 -6.56 1.55 3.57
C VAL A 91 -6.69 0.49 4.65
N VAL A 92 -6.11 -0.67 4.42
CA VAL A 92 -6.14 -1.81 5.33
C VAL A 92 -4.73 -2.18 5.72
N ALA A 93 -4.52 -2.40 7.01
CA ALA A 93 -3.24 -2.83 7.52
C ALA A 93 -3.31 -4.26 8.02
N VAL A 94 -2.43 -5.10 7.49
CA VAL A 94 -2.42 -6.54 7.75
C VAL A 94 -1.07 -6.94 8.32
N GLY A 95 -1.08 -7.65 9.45
CA GLY A 95 0.13 -8.24 10.02
C GLY A 95 0.65 -9.39 9.14
N ILE A 96 1.96 -9.48 8.97
CA ILE A 96 2.58 -10.56 8.18
C ILE A 96 2.79 -11.82 9.03
N GLU A 97 3.26 -11.65 10.27
CA GLU A 97 3.51 -12.77 11.20
C GLU A 97 2.25 -13.23 11.94
N ASP A 98 1.30 -12.32 12.18
CA ASP A 98 -0.05 -12.62 12.64
C ASP A 98 -1.01 -12.17 11.52
N PRO A 99 -1.49 -13.09 10.65
CA PRO A 99 -2.23 -12.76 9.43
C PRO A 99 -3.65 -12.27 9.74
N LYS A 100 -3.74 -11.11 10.38
CA LYS A 100 -4.97 -10.43 10.80
C LYS A 100 -4.94 -8.98 10.36
N ILE A 101 -6.13 -8.43 10.19
CA ILE A 101 -6.31 -6.99 9.99
C ILE A 101 -6.08 -6.31 11.35
N HIS A 102 -5.10 -5.41 11.40
CA HIS A 102 -4.84 -4.59 12.58
C HIS A 102 -5.77 -3.38 12.60
N PHE A 103 -5.94 -2.71 11.45
CA PHE A 103 -6.89 -1.63 11.29
C PHE A 103 -7.35 -1.51 9.84
N ARG A 104 -8.45 -0.77 9.67
CA ARG A 104 -9.03 -0.40 8.38
C ARG A 104 -9.52 1.03 8.47
N ILE A 105 -9.04 1.88 7.58
CA ILE A 105 -9.50 3.26 7.41
C ILE A 105 -10.39 3.29 6.18
N ARG A 106 -11.54 3.92 6.31
CA ARG A 106 -12.43 4.24 5.19
C ARG A 106 -12.15 5.67 4.78
N LEU A 107 -11.90 5.87 3.50
CA LEU A 107 -11.66 7.18 2.89
C LEU A 107 -12.96 7.70 2.29
N ASP A 108 -13.08 9.02 2.18
CA ASP A 108 -14.24 9.65 1.55
C ASP A 108 -14.25 9.50 0.02
N SER A 109 -13.08 9.35 -0.60
CA SER A 109 -12.89 9.15 -2.04
C SER A 109 -11.93 8.01 -2.36
N LEU A 110 -11.67 7.76 -3.65
CA LEU A 110 -10.79 6.65 -4.03
C LEU A 110 -9.35 6.91 -3.59
N PHE A 111 -8.76 5.89 -2.96
CA PHE A 111 -7.34 5.79 -2.64
C PHE A 111 -6.51 5.91 -3.91
N HIS A 112 -5.46 6.74 -3.84
CA HIS A 112 -4.51 6.96 -4.92
C HIS A 112 -3.13 6.36 -4.60
N SER A 113 -2.50 6.81 -3.51
CA SER A 113 -1.12 6.42 -3.19
C SER A 113 -0.72 6.62 -1.74
N PHE A 114 0.32 5.91 -1.32
CA PHE A 114 1.02 6.17 -0.06
C PHE A 114 2.25 7.05 -0.28
N PHE A 115 2.58 7.85 0.74
CA PHE A 115 3.84 8.57 0.83
C PHE A 115 4.41 8.50 2.24
N VAL A 116 5.68 8.14 2.39
CA VAL A 116 6.32 7.99 3.70
C VAL A 116 7.25 9.17 4.00
N MET A 117 6.98 9.86 5.10
CA MET A 117 7.85 10.88 5.67
C MET A 117 8.65 10.29 6.83
N GLU A 118 9.97 10.21 6.69
CA GLU A 118 10.83 9.57 7.71
C GLU A 118 11.28 10.51 8.84
N LYS A 119 11.15 11.84 8.68
CA LYS A 119 11.66 12.84 9.63
C LYS A 119 10.73 14.06 9.71
N PRO A 120 10.61 14.71 10.89
CA PRO A 120 11.27 14.41 12.17
C PRO A 120 10.67 13.21 12.93
N LYS A 121 9.47 12.76 12.53
CA LYS A 121 8.84 11.50 12.95
C LYS A 121 8.37 10.75 11.71
N LYS A 122 8.25 9.43 11.80
CA LYS A 122 7.68 8.60 10.74
C LYS A 122 6.19 8.90 10.61
N ARG A 123 5.77 9.40 9.44
CA ARG A 123 4.36 9.62 9.07
C ARG A 123 4.10 9.00 7.71
N ILE A 124 2.89 8.48 7.51
CA ILE A 124 2.45 7.94 6.23
C ILE A 124 1.28 8.80 5.76
N LEU A 125 1.48 9.54 4.68
CA LEU A 125 0.41 10.26 4.02
C LEU A 125 -0.30 9.33 3.05
N ILE A 126 -1.63 9.33 3.11
CA ILE A 126 -2.54 8.55 2.28
C ILE A 126 -3.25 9.55 1.38
N PHE A 127 -2.88 9.57 0.11
CA PHE A 127 -3.55 10.41 -0.88
C PHE A 127 -4.79 9.70 -1.41
N HIS A 128 -5.89 10.45 -1.52
CA HIS A 128 -7.13 10.03 -2.16
C HIS A 128 -7.63 11.15 -3.07
N GLU A 129 -8.58 10.87 -3.97
CA GLU A 129 -8.99 11.82 -5.03
C GLU A 129 -9.33 13.24 -4.56
N ILE A 130 -9.83 13.40 -3.33
CA ILE A 130 -10.29 14.71 -2.83
C ILE A 130 -9.48 15.21 -1.63
N GLY A 131 -8.36 14.58 -1.28
CA GLY A 131 -7.61 14.99 -0.10
C GLY A 131 -6.48 14.06 0.31
N VAL A 132 -6.01 14.25 1.54
CA VAL A 132 -4.92 13.46 2.13
C VAL A 132 -5.20 13.20 3.61
N VAL A 133 -5.00 11.95 4.04
CA VAL A 133 -5.07 11.53 5.45
C VAL A 133 -3.65 11.21 5.93
N ALA A 134 -3.29 11.61 7.14
CA ALA A 134 -2.00 11.29 7.72
C ALA A 134 -2.13 10.20 8.79
N LEU A 135 -1.32 9.15 8.68
CA LEU A 135 -1.07 8.20 9.74
C LEU A 135 0.22 8.58 10.46
N GLU A 136 0.12 8.81 11.77
CA GLU A 136 1.26 9.01 12.65
C GLU A 136 1.40 7.80 13.59
N ASP A 137 2.64 7.34 13.77
CA ASP A 137 2.96 6.35 14.80
C ASP A 137 3.05 7.05 16.16
N ARG A 138 2.04 6.84 17.01
CA ARG A 138 2.08 7.27 18.42
C ARG A 138 2.05 6.03 19.30
N ASP A 139 3.15 5.78 20.00
CA ASP A 139 3.26 4.72 21.01
C ASP A 139 2.90 3.29 20.53
N ASN A 140 3.18 2.95 19.27
CA ASN A 140 2.80 1.71 18.57
C ASN A 140 1.29 1.59 18.24
N GLU A 141 0.56 2.69 18.29
CA GLU A 141 -0.82 2.77 17.78
C GLU A 141 -0.82 3.72 16.58
N LEU A 142 -1.43 3.28 15.47
CA LEU A 142 -1.63 4.10 14.28
C LEU A 142 -2.93 4.88 14.49
N TRP A 143 -2.79 6.18 14.70
CA TRP A 143 -3.91 7.09 14.89
C TRP A 143 -4.23 7.83 13.59
N GLU A 144 -5.51 7.92 13.28
CA GLU A 144 -6.06 8.83 12.28
C GLU A 144 -6.12 10.21 12.93
N GLU A 145 -5.24 11.12 12.49
CA GLU A 145 -5.49 12.55 12.67
C GLU A 145 -6.00 13.08 11.33
N GLU A 146 -7.32 13.33 11.27
CA GLU A 146 -7.89 14.32 10.36
C GLU A 146 -7.33 15.69 10.81
N GLU A 147 -6.07 16.00 10.48
CA GLU A 147 -5.68 17.41 10.41
C GLU A 147 -6.56 18.02 9.32
N GLU A 148 -7.21 19.15 9.64
CA GLU A 148 -8.15 19.94 8.82
C GLU A 148 -7.62 20.25 7.40
N LEU A 149 -7.51 19.23 6.57
CA LEU A 149 -7.33 19.28 5.12
C LEU A 149 -8.64 18.87 4.43
N GLU A 150 -9.75 18.84 5.18
CA GLU A 150 -11.11 18.52 4.75
C GLU A 150 -11.63 19.43 3.61
N ASP A 151 -10.96 20.55 3.33
CA ASP A 151 -11.40 21.53 2.33
C ASP A 151 -10.59 21.54 1.03
N PHE A 152 -9.61 20.64 0.85
CA PHE A 152 -8.68 20.74 -0.29
C PHE A 152 -8.73 19.55 -1.24
N VAL A 153 -9.53 19.70 -2.31
CA VAL A 153 -9.50 18.79 -3.46
C VAL A 153 -8.15 18.92 -4.18
N ILE A 154 -7.37 17.85 -4.21
CA ILE A 154 -6.12 17.80 -4.97
C ILE A 154 -6.46 17.67 -6.46
N GLU A 155 -6.08 18.66 -7.24
CA GLU A 155 -6.31 18.69 -8.70
C GLU A 155 -5.18 17.96 -9.45
N ASP A 156 -3.93 18.11 -8.99
CA ASP A 156 -2.76 17.54 -9.64
C ASP A 156 -1.59 17.39 -8.64
N PHE A 157 -0.61 16.55 -8.97
CA PHE A 157 0.65 16.49 -8.24
C PHE A 157 1.84 16.48 -9.21
N GLU A 158 2.74 17.43 -9.06
CA GLU A 158 3.97 17.51 -9.86
C GLU A 158 5.18 17.12 -9.03
N ILE A 159 5.97 16.16 -9.51
CA ILE A 159 7.24 15.79 -8.90
C ILE A 159 8.38 16.45 -9.67
N THR A 160 8.98 17.49 -9.09
CA THR A 160 10.12 18.21 -9.66
C THR A 160 11.38 17.96 -8.81
N GLY A 161 12.16 16.94 -9.21
CA GLY A 161 13.34 16.50 -8.47
C GLY A 161 12.97 15.94 -7.10
N ASN A 162 13.37 16.64 -6.04
CA ASN A 162 13.05 16.30 -4.65
C ASN A 162 11.76 16.97 -4.15
N HIS A 163 11.15 17.83 -4.95
CA HIS A 163 9.95 18.57 -4.56
C HIS A 163 8.72 17.88 -5.11
N HIS A 164 7.72 17.68 -4.27
CA HIS A 164 6.39 17.26 -4.70
C HIS A 164 5.47 18.45 -4.49
N ASN A 165 4.95 18.99 -5.58
CA ASN A 165 4.02 20.10 -5.57
C ASN A 165 2.62 19.52 -5.63
N LEU A 166 1.89 19.63 -4.53
CA LEU A 166 0.47 19.34 -4.50
C LEU A 166 -0.26 20.56 -5.05
N ILE A 167 -0.99 20.39 -6.14
CA ILE A 167 -1.83 21.43 -6.74
C ILE A 167 -3.25 21.12 -6.29
N PHE A 168 -3.89 22.10 -5.66
CA PHE A 168 -5.26 21.99 -5.19
C PHE A 168 -6.18 22.81 -6.08
N MET A 169 -7.41 22.34 -6.26
CA MET A 169 -8.41 23.00 -7.10
C MET A 169 -8.81 24.38 -6.53
N ASP A 170 -8.95 24.45 -5.20
CA ASP A 170 -9.42 25.65 -4.50
C ASP A 170 -8.38 26.23 -3.51
N ALA A 171 -7.12 25.79 -3.60
CA ALA A 171 -6.04 26.23 -2.71
C ALA A 171 -4.72 26.52 -3.43
N PRO A 172 -3.85 27.38 -2.87
CA PRO A 172 -2.50 27.54 -3.36
C PRO A 172 -1.74 26.21 -3.34
N PRO A 173 -0.88 25.95 -4.34
CA PRO A 173 -0.11 24.72 -4.37
C PRO A 173 0.85 24.64 -3.17
N VAL A 174 0.96 23.46 -2.57
CA VAL A 174 1.89 23.18 -1.47
C VAL A 174 3.08 22.41 -2.01
N SER A 175 4.27 22.98 -1.90
CA SER A 175 5.52 22.31 -2.25
C SER A 175 6.12 21.63 -1.02
N LEU A 176 6.24 20.31 -1.10
CA LEU A 176 6.88 19.50 -0.08
C LEU A 176 8.29 19.14 -0.56
N ASN A 177 9.32 19.55 0.20
CA ASN A 177 10.73 19.28 -0.12
C ASN A 177 11.18 17.96 0.54
N PHE A 178 11.60 16.99 -0.26
CA PHE A 178 11.97 15.66 0.21
C PHE A 178 13.34 15.20 -0.26
N ALA A 179 14.24 14.88 0.66
CA ALA A 179 15.39 14.04 0.34
C ALA A 179 14.92 12.59 0.13
N GLN A 180 14.72 12.17 -1.12
CA GLN A 180 14.30 10.81 -1.44
C GLN A 180 15.34 9.78 -0.96
N ARG A 181 14.88 8.78 -0.19
CA ARG A 181 15.51 7.46 -0.16
C ARG A 181 14.43 6.44 -0.50
N ILE A 182 14.33 6.14 -1.79
CA ILE A 182 13.72 4.91 -2.26
C ILE A 182 14.61 3.78 -1.74
N GLN A 183 14.19 3.03 -0.71
CA GLN A 183 14.80 1.73 -0.43
C GLN A 183 14.19 0.70 -1.38
N GLY A 184 14.70 0.73 -2.62
CA GLY A 184 14.68 -0.37 -3.56
C GLY A 184 16.10 -0.49 -4.08
N ILE A 185 16.91 -1.38 -3.51
CA ILE A 185 18.26 -1.64 -4.00
C ILE A 185 18.16 -2.47 -5.27
N ASN A 186 18.75 -1.94 -6.35
CA ASN A 186 19.05 -2.62 -7.60
C ASN A 186 19.98 -3.84 -7.39
N GLU A 187 20.00 -4.69 -8.41
CA GLU A 187 21.04 -5.69 -8.75
C GLU A 187 20.70 -7.16 -8.44
N LEU A 188 20.00 -7.78 -9.40
CA LEU A 188 20.32 -9.14 -9.82
C LEU A 188 20.71 -9.08 -11.31
N ASN A 189 22.00 -9.10 -11.59
CA ASN A 189 22.52 -9.81 -12.76
C ASN A 189 23.92 -10.34 -12.46
N ASN A 190 23.95 -11.68 -12.37
CA ASN A 190 25.06 -12.64 -12.45
C ASN A 190 25.99 -12.84 -11.24
N PRO A 191 25.84 -13.99 -10.55
CA PRO A 191 26.99 -14.75 -10.11
C PRO A 191 27.57 -15.53 -11.31
N ILE A 192 28.89 -15.73 -11.35
CA ILE A 192 29.59 -17.03 -11.50
C ILE A 192 30.99 -16.89 -12.16
N PHE A 193 31.99 -17.21 -11.33
CA PHE A 193 33.20 -18.03 -11.50
C PHE A 193 34.33 -17.70 -12.53
N PHE A 194 35.53 -17.76 -11.94
CA PHE A 194 36.93 -17.73 -12.43
C PHE A 194 37.51 -16.39 -12.85
#